data_AF-A0A350IEW1-F1
#
_entry.id   AF-A0A350IEW1-F1
#
_cell.length_a   1.000
_cell.length_b   1.000
_cell.length_c   1.000
_cell.angle_alpha   90.00
_cell.angle_beta   90.00
_cell.angle_gamma   90.00
#
_symmetry.space_group_name_H-M   'P 1'
#
loop_
_entity.id
_entity.type
_entity.pdbx_description
1 polymer ?
#
loop_
_entity_poly.entity_id
_entity_poly.type
_entity_poly.pdbx_seq_one_letter_code
_entity_poly.pdbx_strand_id
1 'polypeptide(L)'
;APQANAMAAVIQPLMNGGGAPWILYGIGALIAIVLTMCKIPALAFALGMFIPIDLNLPLLVGGAISWFVSTRSSDEKVNAARQEKGTLIASGFIAGGALMGVVSAILKFANVDMYMTEWQAAYGEAIAILPYIAIIAFITGAAMKIKTDKNA
;
A
#
# COMPACT_ATOMS: atom_id res chain seq x y z
N ALA A 1 3.55 7.10 7.17
CA ALA A 1 3.55 6.50 5.81
C ALA A 1 4.50 7.30 4.93
N PRO A 2 5.43 6.68 4.17
CA PRO A 2 6.45 7.42 3.42
C PRO A 2 5.91 8.36 2.34
N GLN A 3 4.75 8.04 1.75
CA GLN A 3 4.05 8.95 0.84
C GLN A 3 3.69 10.28 1.52
N ALA A 4 3.30 10.25 2.80
CA ALA A 4 3.03 11.47 3.58
C ALA A 4 4.33 12.25 3.88
N ASN A 5 5.45 11.55 4.10
CA ASN A 5 6.76 12.18 4.27
C ASN A 5 7.25 12.84 2.95
N ALA A 6 6.97 12.22 1.80
CA ALA A 6 7.21 12.83 0.47
C ALA A 6 6.43 14.13 0.29
N MET A 7 5.12 14.06 0.55
CA MET A 7 4.22 15.21 0.39
C MET A 7 4.64 16.33 1.34
N ALA A 8 5.03 16.00 2.57
CA ALA A 8 5.60 16.97 3.50
C ALA A 8 6.90 17.61 2.95
N ALA A 9 7.81 16.83 2.36
CA ALA A 9 9.05 17.34 1.78
C ALA A 9 8.84 18.24 0.55
N VAL A 10 7.76 18.03 -0.21
CA VAL A 10 7.39 18.90 -1.35
C VAL A 10 6.67 20.18 -0.86
N ILE A 11 5.87 20.07 0.20
CA ILE A 11 5.11 21.19 0.76
C ILE A 11 5.98 22.12 1.62
N GLN A 12 7.00 21.59 2.32
CA GLN A 12 7.90 22.40 3.15
C GLN A 12 8.60 23.56 2.40
N PRO A 13 9.17 23.36 1.20
CA PRO A 13 9.70 24.46 0.39
C PRO A 13 8.64 25.51 0.03
N LEU A 14 7.43 25.06 -0.33
CA LEU A 14 6.30 25.91 -0.68
C LEU A 14 5.80 26.75 0.51
N MET A 15 5.79 26.18 1.72
CA MET A 15 5.32 26.86 2.94
C MET A 15 6.39 27.75 3.59
N ASN A 16 7.68 27.40 3.49
CA ASN A 16 8.78 28.16 4.09
C ASN A 16 9.35 29.27 3.18
N GLY A 17 8.70 29.57 2.05
CA GLY A 17 9.17 30.58 1.08
C GLY A 17 10.45 30.17 0.32
N GLY A 18 10.79 28.88 0.33
CA GLY A 18 11.88 28.33 -0.47
C GLY A 18 11.50 28.33 -1.94
N GLY A 19 12.38 28.87 -2.79
CA GLY A 19 12.19 28.81 -4.25
C GLY A 19 11.99 27.35 -4.69
N ALA A 20 10.87 27.09 -5.36
CA ALA A 20 10.59 25.76 -5.88
C ALA A 20 11.73 25.33 -6.83
N PRO A 21 12.28 24.11 -6.72
CA PRO A 21 13.39 23.66 -7.55
C PRO A 21 12.93 23.34 -8.98
N TRP A 22 12.64 24.38 -9.77
CA TRP A 22 12.10 24.31 -11.13
C TRP A 22 12.91 23.43 -12.08
N ILE A 23 14.23 23.39 -11.92
CA ILE A 23 15.11 22.51 -12.69
C ILE A 23 14.78 21.04 -12.42
N LEU A 24 14.54 20.66 -11.16
CA LEU A 24 14.17 19.29 -10.79
C LEU A 24 12.79 18.91 -11.36
N TYR A 25 11.83 19.85 -11.34
CA TYR A 25 10.53 19.65 -11.99
C TYR A 25 10.66 19.46 -13.51
N GLY A 26 11.51 20.25 -14.17
CA GLY A 26 11.79 20.11 -15.61
C GLY A 26 12.41 18.76 -15.97
N ILE A 27 13.36 18.27 -15.15
CA ILE A 27 13.94 16.93 -15.31
C ILE A 27 12.87 15.86 -15.12
N GLY A 28 12.02 15.97 -14.09
CA GLY A 28 10.90 15.06 -13.87
C GLY A 28 9.91 15.03 -15.04
N ALA A 29 9.61 16.19 -15.64
CA ALA A 29 8.75 16.29 -16.81
C ALA A 29 9.37 15.61 -18.04
N LEU A 30 10.68 15.80 -18.27
CA LEU A 30 11.42 15.12 -19.35
C LEU A 30 11.38 13.59 -19.18
N ILE A 31 11.65 13.10 -17.98
CA ILE A 31 11.58 11.66 -17.65
C ILE A 31 10.15 11.15 -17.88
N ALA A 32 9.13 11.90 -17.45
CA ALA A 32 7.73 11.52 -17.66
C ALA A 32 7.37 11.40 -19.16
N ILE A 33 7.86 12.32 -20.00
CA ILE A 33 7.67 12.27 -21.46
C ILE A 33 8.32 10.99 -22.03
N VAL A 34 9.58 10.72 -21.67
CA VAL A 34 10.30 9.52 -22.14
C VAL A 34 9.57 8.23 -21.73
N LEU A 35 9.13 8.15 -20.47
CA LEU A 35 8.37 6.99 -19.97
C LEU A 35 7.04 6.83 -20.70
N THR A 36 6.33 7.94 -20.95
CA THR A 36 5.07 7.93 -21.70
C THR A 36 5.27 7.43 -23.13
N MET A 37 6.37 7.83 -23.80
CA MET A 37 6.74 7.30 -25.11
C MET A 37 7.02 5.79 -25.09
N CYS A 38 7.64 5.29 -24.01
CA CYS A 38 7.87 3.87 -23.78
C CYS A 38 6.60 3.10 -23.35
N LYS A 39 5.43 3.74 -23.30
CA LYS A 39 4.17 3.19 -22.73
C LYS A 39 4.29 2.72 -21.27
N ILE A 40 5.26 3.26 -20.53
CA ILE A 40 5.43 3.01 -19.10
C ILE A 40 4.68 4.12 -18.34
N PRO A 41 3.74 3.78 -17.43
CA PRO A 41 3.06 4.78 -16.64
C PRO A 41 4.05 5.50 -15.72
N ALA A 42 4.36 6.76 -16.03
CA ALA A 42 5.33 7.58 -15.30
C ALA A 42 5.02 7.70 -13.80
N LEU A 43 3.72 7.72 -13.45
CA LEU A 43 3.27 7.78 -12.06
C LEU A 43 3.68 6.54 -11.26
N ALA A 44 3.45 5.34 -11.80
CA ALA A 44 3.82 4.10 -11.13
C ALA A 44 5.34 3.96 -10.98
N PHE A 45 6.08 4.41 -12.01
CA PHE A 45 7.55 4.44 -11.98
C PHE A 45 8.09 5.39 -10.91
N ALA A 46 7.60 6.64 -10.87
CA ALA A 46 8.02 7.63 -9.87
C ALA A 46 7.67 7.19 -8.44
N LEU A 47 6.48 6.63 -8.23
CA LEU A 47 6.08 6.06 -6.94
C LEU A 47 6.98 4.88 -6.53
N GLY A 48 7.32 4.00 -7.48
CA GLY A 48 8.20 2.86 -7.23
C GLY A 48 9.63 3.26 -6.84
N MET A 49 10.18 4.32 -7.41
CA MET A 49 11.50 4.85 -7.04
C MET A 49 11.50 5.55 -5.67
N PHE A 50 10.35 6.06 -5.25
CA PHE A 50 10.23 6.84 -4.03
C PHE A 50 9.99 5.97 -2.78
N ILE A 51 9.33 4.82 -2.93
CA ILE A 51 8.95 3.97 -1.80
C ILE A 51 10.13 3.06 -1.39
N PRO A 52 10.50 3.02 -0.09
CA PRO A 52 11.52 2.09 0.41
C PRO A 52 11.23 0.64 0.01
N ILE A 53 12.27 -0.15 -0.22
CA ILE A 53 12.12 -1.54 -0.70
C ILE A 53 11.24 -2.40 0.22
N ASP A 54 11.31 -2.14 1.53
CA ASP A 54 10.51 -2.83 2.56
C ASP A 54 9.00 -2.63 2.38
N LEU A 55 8.59 -1.52 1.76
CA LEU A 55 7.19 -1.24 1.44
C LEU A 55 6.82 -1.56 -0.01
N ASN A 56 7.79 -1.56 -0.91
CA ASN A 56 7.58 -1.93 -2.30
C ASN A 56 7.25 -3.43 -2.44
N LEU A 57 7.88 -4.29 -1.63
CA LEU A 57 7.62 -5.73 -1.62
C LEU A 57 6.15 -6.08 -1.30
N PRO A 58 5.54 -5.58 -0.20
CA PRO A 58 4.11 -5.75 0.05
C PRO A 58 3.19 -5.20 -1.05
N LEU A 59 3.55 -4.07 -1.67
CA LEU A 59 2.79 -3.50 -2.79
C LEU A 59 2.82 -4.40 -4.02
N LEU A 60 4.00 -4.94 -4.36
CA LEU A 60 4.18 -5.91 -5.44
C LEU A 60 3.33 -7.16 -5.20
N VAL A 61 3.38 -7.71 -3.97
CA VAL A 61 2.58 -8.87 -3.58
C VAL A 61 1.08 -8.57 -3.68
N GLY A 62 0.64 -7.40 -3.21
CA GLY A 62 -0.75 -6.96 -3.35
C GLY A 62 -1.20 -6.85 -4.82
N GLY A 63 -0.34 -6.32 -5.69
CA GLY A 63 -0.56 -6.29 -7.14
C GLY A 63 -0.66 -7.67 -7.77
N ALA A 64 0.23 -8.59 -7.36
CA ALA A 64 0.21 -9.99 -7.82
C ALA A 64 -1.08 -10.71 -7.37
N ILE A 65 -1.54 -10.47 -6.15
CA ILE A 65 -2.82 -11.01 -5.65
C ILE A 65 -3.99 -10.44 -6.45
N SER A 66 -4.02 -9.13 -6.69
CA SER A 66 -5.07 -8.47 -7.48
C SER A 66 -5.16 -9.07 -8.89
N TRP A 67 -4.02 -9.25 -9.56
CA TRP A 67 -3.93 -9.92 -10.86
C TRP A 67 -4.38 -11.38 -10.80
N PHE A 68 -3.96 -12.12 -9.77
CA PHE A 68 -4.34 -13.52 -9.58
C PHE A 68 -5.85 -13.69 -9.40
N VAL A 69 -6.46 -12.82 -8.59
CA VAL A 69 -7.90 -12.84 -8.30
C VAL A 69 -8.73 -12.42 -9.51
N SER A 70 -8.26 -11.46 -10.32
CA SER A 70 -8.97 -10.95 -11.50
C SER A 70 -8.80 -11.81 -12.76
N THR A 71 -7.87 -12.77 -12.78
CA THR A 71 -7.60 -13.61 -13.97
C THR A 71 -8.22 -15.02 -13.87
N ARG A 72 -8.92 -15.34 -12.79
CA ARG A 72 -9.31 -16.74 -12.46
C ARG A 72 -10.72 -17.16 -12.86
N SER A 73 -11.54 -16.27 -13.39
CA SER A 73 -12.82 -16.61 -14.01
C SER A 73 -12.81 -16.28 -15.49
N SER A 74 -13.54 -17.04 -16.29
CA SER A 74 -13.86 -16.67 -17.69
C SER A 74 -14.97 -15.60 -17.76
N ASP A 75 -15.68 -15.37 -16.66
CA ASP A 75 -16.72 -14.35 -16.54
C ASP A 75 -16.13 -13.06 -15.96
N GLU A 76 -16.15 -12.01 -16.78
CA GLU A 76 -15.65 -10.67 -16.44
C GLU A 76 -16.38 -10.06 -15.24
N LYS A 77 -17.69 -10.32 -15.10
CA LYS A 77 -18.49 -9.82 -13.97
C LYS A 77 -18.04 -10.44 -12.65
N VAL A 78 -17.68 -11.72 -12.66
CA VAL A 78 -17.16 -12.41 -11.47
C VAL A 78 -15.80 -11.87 -11.09
N ASN A 79 -14.91 -11.63 -12.06
CA ASN A 79 -13.59 -11.08 -11.78
C ASN A 79 -13.67 -9.65 -11.22
N ALA A 80 -14.54 -8.81 -11.77
CA ALA A 80 -14.79 -7.46 -11.26
C ALA A 80 -15.30 -7.50 -9.81
N ALA A 81 -16.33 -8.32 -9.52
CA ALA A 81 -16.86 -8.47 -8.16
C ALA A 81 -15.81 -8.97 -7.17
N ARG A 82 -14.92 -9.88 -7.59
CA ARG A 82 -13.81 -10.37 -6.75
C ARG A 82 -12.79 -9.27 -6.46
N GLN A 83 -12.47 -8.44 -7.45
CA GLN A 83 -11.55 -7.32 -7.30
C GLN A 83 -12.13 -6.24 -6.37
N GLU A 84 -13.41 -5.90 -6.53
CA GLU A 84 -14.10 -4.95 -5.66
C GLU A 84 -14.13 -5.45 -4.21
N LYS A 85 -14.48 -6.72 -3.99
CA LYS A 85 -14.47 -7.31 -2.65
C LYS A 85 -13.06 -7.33 -2.04
N GLY A 86 -12.04 -7.69 -2.83
CA GLY A 86 -10.65 -7.63 -2.38
C GLY A 86 -10.24 -6.20 -1.97
N THR A 87 -10.63 -5.21 -2.77
CA THR A 87 -10.38 -3.78 -2.50
C THR A 87 -11.11 -3.31 -1.24
N LEU A 88 -12.36 -3.72 -1.02
CA LEU A 88 -13.15 -3.39 0.16
C LEU A 88 -12.55 -3.97 1.45
N ILE A 89 -12.09 -5.22 1.39
CA ILE A 89 -11.42 -5.85 2.55
C ILE A 89 -10.08 -5.15 2.83
N ALA A 90 -9.30 -4.86 1.79
CA ALA A 90 -8.02 -4.18 1.92
C ALA A 90 -8.18 -2.77 2.52
N SER A 91 -9.16 -1.99 2.07
CA SER A 91 -9.44 -0.67 2.64
C SER A 91 -9.89 -0.74 4.11
N GLY A 92 -10.66 -1.78 4.48
CA GLY A 92 -11.00 -2.08 5.86
C GLY A 92 -9.75 -2.34 6.74
N PHE A 93 -8.78 -3.13 6.26
CA PHE A 93 -7.51 -3.34 6.95
C PHE A 93 -6.67 -2.07 7.06
N ILE A 94 -6.65 -1.23 6.01
CA ILE A 94 -5.95 0.06 6.03
C ILE A 94 -6.56 0.98 7.09
N ALA A 95 -7.90 1.09 7.11
CA ALA A 95 -8.61 1.89 8.11
C ALA A 95 -8.42 1.36 9.53
N GLY A 96 -8.49 0.04 9.72
CA GLY A 96 -8.20 -0.62 11.00
C GLY A 96 -6.77 -0.35 11.49
N GLY A 97 -5.79 -0.43 10.59
CA GLY A 97 -4.39 -0.10 10.90
C GLY A 97 -4.22 1.37 11.32
N ALA A 98 -4.92 2.30 10.68
CA ALA A 98 -4.92 3.71 11.06
C ALA A 98 -5.54 3.93 12.46
N LEU A 99 -6.70 3.31 12.74
CA LEU A 99 -7.35 3.36 14.05
C LEU A 99 -6.46 2.80 15.16
N MET A 100 -5.82 1.65 14.92
CA MET A 100 -4.86 1.06 15.86
C MET A 100 -3.63 1.95 16.07
N GLY A 101 -3.21 2.71 15.05
CA GLY A 101 -2.18 3.73 15.18
C GLY A 101 -2.57 4.85 16.17
N VAL A 102 -3.83 5.31 16.11
CA VAL A 102 -4.36 6.31 17.06
C VAL A 102 -4.44 5.73 18.47
N VAL A 103 -4.95 4.51 18.63
CA VAL A 103 -4.99 3.82 19.93
C VAL A 103 -3.58 3.68 20.52
N SER A 104 -2.61 3.29 19.68
CA SER A 104 -1.20 3.17 20.10
C SER A 104 -0.60 4.51 20.54
N ALA A 105 -0.97 5.62 19.88
CA ALA A 105 -0.54 6.95 20.29
C ALA A 105 -1.13 7.34 21.65
N ILE A 106 -2.40 7.06 21.90
CA ILE A 106 -3.07 7.34 23.18
C ILE A 106 -2.41 6.56 24.33
N LEU A 107 -2.14 5.27 24.14
CA LEU A 107 -1.45 4.44 25.15
C LEU A 107 -0.07 5.00 25.50
N LYS A 108 0.70 5.45 24.50
CA LYS A 108 1.99 6.12 24.71
C LYS A 108 1.83 7.42 25.50
N PHE A 109 0.82 8.25 25.20
CA PHE A 109 0.54 9.47 25.98
C PHE A 109 0.15 9.16 27.43
N ALA A 110 -0.51 8.03 27.69
CA ALA A 110 -0.88 7.58 29.02
C ALA A 110 0.28 6.95 29.83
N ASN A 111 1.53 6.98 29.31
CA ASN A 111 2.70 6.30 29.87
C ASN A 111 2.50 4.78 30.09
N VAL A 112 1.57 4.16 29.34
CA VAL A 112 1.39 2.72 29.34
C VAL A 112 2.29 2.15 28.25
N ASP A 113 3.53 1.83 28.61
CA ASP A 113 4.48 1.22 27.69
C ASP A 113 4.34 -0.30 27.71
N MET A 114 3.47 -0.81 26.83
CA MET A 114 3.31 -2.24 26.57
C MET A 114 4.27 -2.74 25.49
N TYR A 115 5.22 -1.91 25.02
CA TYR A 115 6.14 -2.29 23.97
C TYR A 115 7.33 -3.07 24.55
N MET A 116 7.34 -4.38 24.33
CA MET A 116 8.47 -5.23 24.74
C MET A 116 9.61 -5.15 23.72
N THR A 117 10.47 -4.14 23.87
CA THR A 117 11.60 -3.86 22.96
C THR A 117 12.56 -5.05 22.81
N GLU A 118 12.90 -5.74 23.91
CA GLU A 118 13.81 -6.89 23.87
C GLU A 118 13.24 -8.08 23.09
N TRP A 119 11.93 -8.33 23.24
CA TRP A 119 11.25 -9.41 22.54
C TRP A 119 11.07 -9.09 21.05
N GLN A 120 10.74 -7.83 20.73
CA GLN A 120 10.62 -7.37 19.35
C GLN A 120 11.96 -7.44 18.60
N ALA A 121 13.07 -7.11 19.26
CA ALA A 121 14.40 -7.22 18.65
C ALA A 121 14.81 -8.68 18.36
N ALA A 122 14.41 -9.64 19.21
CA ALA A 122 14.81 -11.04 19.07
C ALA A 122 13.89 -11.86 18.13
N TYR A 123 12.57 -11.61 18.16
CA TYR A 123 11.59 -12.46 17.48
C TYR A 123 10.61 -11.69 16.58
N GLY A 124 10.66 -10.35 16.57
CA GLY A 124 9.67 -9.52 15.91
C GLY A 124 9.57 -9.76 14.40
N GLU A 125 10.71 -9.88 13.70
CA GLU A 125 10.74 -10.09 12.25
C GLU A 125 10.16 -11.45 11.86
N ALA A 126 10.60 -12.52 12.53
CA ALA A 126 10.12 -13.88 12.25
C ALA A 126 8.63 -14.03 12.54
N ILE A 127 8.15 -13.43 13.64
CA ILE A 127 6.74 -13.49 14.02
C ILE A 127 5.88 -12.65 13.09
N ALA A 128 6.38 -11.53 12.56
CA ALA A 128 5.63 -10.67 11.62
C ALA A 128 5.30 -11.37 10.28
N ILE A 129 6.05 -12.41 9.90
CA ILE A 129 5.78 -13.19 8.69
C ILE A 129 4.46 -13.96 8.80
N LEU A 130 4.14 -14.50 9.99
CA LEU A 130 2.90 -15.26 10.21
C LEU A 130 1.62 -14.46 9.93
N PRO A 131 1.38 -13.28 10.55
CA PRO A 131 0.21 -12.47 10.26
C PRO A 131 0.24 -11.94 8.83
N TYR A 132 1.42 -11.67 8.26
CA TYR A 132 1.53 -11.26 6.86
C TYR A 132 1.00 -12.33 5.89
N ILE A 133 1.46 -13.58 6.03
CA ILE A 133 0.96 -14.72 5.23
C ILE A 133 -0.52 -14.96 5.51
N ALA A 134 -0.96 -14.86 6.77
CA ALA A 134 -2.35 -15.05 7.15
C ALA A 134 -3.28 -14.03 6.47
N ILE A 135 -2.87 -12.75 6.42
CA ILE A 135 -3.63 -11.69 5.73
C ILE A 135 -3.69 -11.96 4.23
N ILE A 136 -2.58 -12.36 3.60
CA ILE A 136 -2.55 -12.73 2.17
C ILE A 136 -3.52 -13.87 1.88
N ALA A 137 -3.46 -14.95 2.66
CA ALA A 137 -4.32 -16.11 2.50
C ALA A 137 -5.79 -15.74 2.72
N PHE A 138 -6.08 -14.93 3.74
CA PHE A 138 -7.42 -14.46 4.05
C PHE A 138 -8.00 -13.60 2.93
N ILE A 139 -7.28 -12.58 2.45
CA ILE A 139 -7.75 -11.69 1.38
C ILE A 139 -7.98 -12.49 0.10
N THR A 140 -7.05 -13.36 -0.27
CA THR A 140 -7.16 -14.19 -1.48
C THR A 140 -8.35 -15.15 -1.38
N GLY A 141 -8.50 -15.86 -0.25
CA GLY A 141 -9.61 -16.79 -0.03
C GLY A 141 -10.97 -16.09 0.04
N ALA A 142 -11.05 -14.93 0.71
CA ALA A 142 -12.27 -14.16 0.85
C ALA A 142 -12.72 -13.55 -0.50
N ALA A 143 -11.77 -13.09 -1.31
CA ALA A 143 -12.03 -12.60 -2.66
C ALA A 143 -12.49 -13.74 -3.57
N MET A 144 -11.80 -14.89 -3.59
CA MET A 144 -12.14 -16.02 -4.46
C MET A 144 -13.46 -16.73 -4.11
N LYS A 145 -13.97 -16.58 -2.87
CA LYS A 145 -15.25 -17.18 -2.46
C LYS A 145 -16.48 -16.62 -3.19
N ILE A 146 -16.35 -15.53 -3.95
CA ILE A 146 -17.44 -15.07 -4.82
C ILE A 146 -17.59 -16.06 -5.98
N LYS A 147 -18.72 -16.77 -5.98
CA LYS A 147 -19.29 -17.47 -7.12
C LYS A 147 -20.58 -16.74 -7.45
N THR A 148 -20.86 -16.54 -8.73
CA THR A 148 -22.12 -15.98 -9.22
C THR A 148 -23.27 -16.66 -8.50
N ASP A 149 -24.07 -15.89 -7.76
CA ASP A 149 -25.41 -16.32 -7.42
C ASP A 149 -26.13 -16.46 -8.76
N LYS A 150 -26.40 -17.71 -9.17
CA LYS A 150 -27.39 -17.97 -10.21
C LYS A 150 -28.74 -17.60 -9.59
N ASN A 151 -29.08 -16.30 -9.57
CA ASN A 151 -30.42 -15.73 -9.40
C ASN A 151 -30.31 -14.21 -9.19
N ALA A 152 -30.23 -13.46 -10.29
CA ALA A 152 -30.82 -12.13 -10.45
C ALA A 152 -30.93 -11.83 -11.94
#